data_AF-A0A924YFF9-F1
#
_entry.id   AF-A0A924YFF9-F1
#
_cell.length_a   1.000
_cell.length_b   1.000
_cell.length_c   1.000
_cell.angle_alpha   90.00
_cell.angle_beta   90.00
_cell.angle_gamma   90.00
#
_symmetry.space_group_name_H-M   'P 1'
#
loop_
_entity.id
_entity.type
_entity.pdbx_description
1 polymer ?
#
loop_
_entity_poly.entity_id
_entity_poly.type
_entity_poly.pdbx_seq_one_letter_code
_entity_poly.pdbx_strand_id
1 'polypeptide(L)'
;MPSRLLCFCLLSITTVANADDYLRDLQTAAIENGHSPVAHWGVDPKNYKEWATHSNRLIPVYTFGTLGAGAGVDLNSYVGKNSAYRSEAKLKAIYGRVPTNTLNPSAEYCDQTDLAALQRAAFKAGKKHVILMIFDGMDWQTTRNAAIYNERRVSYSEGRGTGTHFQNYIANGTTQFGFMCVAPLNDGTDTDVDTQSVANPGGKIPGGYNVTKGGSFPWSPPSKDIYYLTGRGSGGKGKGEHPYPDSANTAQAMTSGVKSYNNSINVDYAGQQVSAIAHEVQAAGFAVGAVTSVPISHATPACSYAQNVDRDDYQDLTRDLLGLPSISHPKKPLPGQLSEAQR
;
A
#
# COMPACT_ATOMS: atom_id res chain seq x y z
N MET A 1 83.61 -2.88 -11.17
CA MET A 1 82.48 -2.01 -10.81
C MET A 1 81.26 -2.41 -11.65
N PRO A 2 80.26 -3.12 -11.11
CA PRO A 2 79.07 -3.47 -11.87
C PRO A 2 77.98 -2.40 -11.68
N SER A 3 77.46 -1.92 -12.81
CA SER A 3 76.34 -0.99 -12.92
C SER A 3 75.04 -1.65 -12.46
N ARG A 4 74.33 -1.03 -11.51
CA ARG A 4 72.99 -1.45 -11.06
C ARG A 4 71.94 -0.79 -11.94
N LEU A 5 71.25 -1.59 -12.76
CA LEU A 5 70.05 -1.18 -13.49
C LEU A 5 68.87 -1.12 -12.51
N LEU A 6 68.30 0.07 -12.30
CA LEU A 6 67.10 0.27 -11.48
C LEU A 6 65.87 0.06 -12.38
N CYS A 7 65.13 -1.03 -12.17
CA CYS A 7 63.90 -1.33 -12.89
C CYS A 7 62.73 -0.59 -12.23
N PHE A 8 62.22 0.46 -12.88
CA PHE A 8 60.97 1.11 -12.48
C PHE A 8 59.79 0.27 -12.96
N CYS A 9 59.18 -0.50 -12.06
CA CYS A 9 57.83 -1.04 -12.30
C CYS A 9 56.82 0.10 -12.18
N LEU A 10 56.33 0.60 -13.32
CA LEU A 10 55.11 1.40 -13.36
C LEU A 10 53.92 0.49 -13.02
N LEU A 11 53.41 0.58 -11.80
CA LEU A 11 52.07 0.11 -11.49
C LEU A 11 51.06 1.06 -12.13
N SER A 12 50.51 0.66 -13.28
CA SER A 12 49.32 1.27 -13.84
C SER A 12 48.14 0.93 -12.92
N ILE A 13 47.77 1.85 -12.02
CA ILE A 13 46.48 1.80 -11.35
C ILE A 13 45.45 2.17 -12.42
N THR A 14 44.89 1.16 -13.08
CA THR A 14 43.66 1.34 -13.84
C THR A 14 42.55 1.58 -12.83
N THR A 15 42.27 2.85 -12.53
CA THR A 15 40.98 3.23 -11.97
C THR A 15 39.94 2.80 -13.00
N VAL A 16 39.19 1.74 -12.67
CA VAL A 16 37.97 1.42 -13.40
C VAL A 16 37.10 2.68 -13.27
N ALA A 17 36.97 3.45 -14.35
CA ALA A 17 36.00 4.53 -14.43
C ALA A 17 34.64 3.87 -14.22
N ASN A 18 34.07 4.04 -13.02
CA ASN A 18 32.70 3.66 -12.76
C ASN A 18 31.88 4.45 -13.77
N ALA A 19 31.12 3.78 -14.64
CA ALA A 19 30.20 4.48 -15.53
C ALA A 19 29.36 5.41 -14.65
N ASP A 20 29.43 6.72 -14.89
CA ASP A 20 28.77 7.72 -14.05
C ASP A 20 27.31 7.34 -13.87
N ASP A 21 26.89 7.09 -12.63
CA ASP A 21 25.51 6.82 -12.29
C ASP A 21 24.75 8.15 -12.33
N TYR A 22 24.45 8.58 -13.56
CA TYR A 22 23.82 9.86 -13.85
C TYR A 22 22.50 10.03 -13.09
N LEU A 23 21.76 8.94 -12.86
CA LEU A 23 20.53 8.99 -12.10
C LEU A 23 20.81 9.25 -10.61
N ARG A 24 21.77 8.57 -10.02
CA ARG A 24 22.22 8.85 -8.65
C ARG A 24 22.69 10.30 -8.52
N ASP A 25 23.52 10.78 -9.44
CA ASP A 25 24.08 12.14 -9.34
C ASP A 25 22.99 13.21 -9.51
N LEU A 26 22.03 12.99 -10.40
CA LEU A 26 20.87 13.87 -10.57
C LEU A 26 19.97 13.85 -9.32
N GLN A 27 19.73 12.67 -8.71
CA GLN A 27 18.99 12.55 -7.47
C GLN A 27 19.72 13.21 -6.28
N THR A 28 21.03 13.03 -6.17
CA THR A 28 21.87 13.65 -5.13
C THR A 28 21.79 15.17 -5.24
N ALA A 29 22.04 15.72 -6.45
CA ALA A 29 21.95 17.15 -6.69
C ALA A 29 20.53 17.69 -6.41
N ALA A 30 19.49 16.92 -6.72
CA ALA A 30 18.11 17.32 -6.44
C ALA A 30 17.81 17.40 -4.94
N ILE A 31 18.34 16.46 -4.16
CA ILE A 31 18.21 16.45 -2.69
C ILE A 31 18.97 17.64 -2.11
N GLU A 32 20.23 17.84 -2.51
CA GLU A 32 21.09 18.90 -1.98
C GLU A 32 20.55 20.30 -2.30
N ASN A 33 20.06 20.51 -3.52
CA ASN A 33 19.56 21.81 -3.97
C ASN A 33 18.08 22.04 -3.61
N GLY A 34 17.37 21.01 -3.15
CA GLY A 34 15.92 21.07 -2.93
C GLY A 34 15.09 21.29 -4.20
N HIS A 35 15.71 21.14 -5.39
CA HIS A 35 15.10 21.38 -6.70
C HIS A 35 15.65 20.40 -7.73
N SER A 36 14.79 19.92 -8.63
CA SER A 36 15.18 19.02 -9.71
C SER A 36 14.63 19.52 -11.04
N PRO A 37 15.44 19.53 -12.11
CA PRO A 37 15.01 19.96 -13.43
C PRO A 37 14.11 18.93 -14.14
N VAL A 38 13.98 17.70 -13.61
CA VAL A 38 13.29 16.60 -14.31
C VAL A 38 12.04 16.09 -13.61
N ALA A 39 11.94 16.22 -12.27
CA ALA A 39 10.80 15.68 -11.51
C ALA A 39 10.70 16.33 -10.13
N HIS A 40 9.51 16.32 -9.54
CA HIS A 40 9.29 16.75 -8.15
C HIS A 40 8.25 15.85 -7.49
N TRP A 41 8.28 15.80 -6.16
CA TRP A 41 7.32 15.07 -5.34
C TRP A 41 6.42 16.06 -4.60
N GLY A 42 5.13 16.07 -4.94
CA GLY A 42 4.14 17.01 -4.40
C GLY A 42 3.64 17.99 -5.44
N VAL A 43 3.08 19.10 -4.98
CA VAL A 43 2.30 20.03 -5.83
C VAL A 43 3.12 21.24 -6.30
N ASP A 44 4.23 21.54 -5.64
CA ASP A 44 5.11 22.66 -5.98
C ASP A 44 6.28 22.17 -6.85
N PRO A 45 6.34 22.54 -8.15
CA PRO A 45 7.44 22.14 -9.02
C PRO A 45 8.79 22.76 -8.65
N LYS A 46 8.81 23.80 -7.80
CA LYS A 46 10.05 24.40 -7.32
C LYS A 46 10.66 23.64 -6.16
N ASN A 47 9.88 22.80 -5.47
CA ASN A 47 10.33 22.02 -4.34
C ASN A 47 10.41 20.54 -4.74
N TYR A 48 11.63 20.01 -4.78
CA TYR A 48 11.90 18.62 -5.19
C TYR A 48 11.13 17.60 -4.34
N LYS A 49 10.95 17.86 -3.04
CA LYS A 49 10.35 16.93 -2.08
C LYS A 49 9.35 17.64 -1.16
N GLU A 50 8.35 18.27 -1.77
CA GLU A 50 7.25 18.92 -1.06
C GLU A 50 6.34 17.92 -0.35
N TRP A 51 6.12 16.75 -0.96
CA TRP A 51 5.27 15.69 -0.44
C TRP A 51 5.92 14.33 -0.63
N ALA A 52 6.26 13.66 0.46
CA ALA A 52 6.99 12.39 0.45
C ALA A 52 6.23 11.24 1.11
N THR A 53 4.90 11.36 1.20
CA THR A 53 4.04 10.36 1.83
C THR A 53 2.89 10.00 0.90
N HIS A 54 1.99 9.18 1.42
CA HIS A 54 0.81 8.65 0.75
C HIS A 54 -0.12 9.75 0.25
N SER A 55 -1.07 9.36 -0.59
CA SER A 55 -2.09 10.27 -1.10
C SER A 55 -3.39 9.53 -1.36
N ASN A 56 -4.51 10.23 -1.23
CA ASN A 56 -5.84 9.68 -1.41
C ASN A 56 -6.15 9.52 -2.91
N ARG A 57 -5.72 8.42 -3.53
CA ARG A 57 -5.84 8.14 -4.96
C ARG A 57 -6.29 6.70 -5.24
N LEU A 58 -6.70 6.43 -6.48
CA LEU A 58 -6.96 5.08 -6.95
C LEU A 58 -5.64 4.36 -7.27
N ILE A 59 -5.47 3.14 -6.78
CA ILE A 59 -4.24 2.34 -6.95
C ILE A 59 -4.50 1.12 -7.83
N PRO A 60 -3.65 0.83 -8.83
CA PRO A 60 -3.76 -0.36 -9.67
C PRO A 60 -3.77 -1.67 -8.88
N VAL A 61 -4.60 -2.62 -9.32
CA VAL A 61 -4.67 -3.99 -8.79
C VAL A 61 -4.49 -4.96 -9.96
N TYR A 62 -3.54 -5.89 -9.80
CA TYR A 62 -3.30 -6.97 -10.75
C TYR A 62 -3.57 -8.29 -10.04
N THR A 63 -4.42 -9.11 -10.61
CA THR A 63 -4.72 -10.45 -10.07
C THR A 63 -4.33 -11.52 -11.07
N PHE A 64 -3.92 -12.67 -10.56
CA PHE A 64 -3.43 -13.80 -11.33
C PHE A 64 -4.13 -15.07 -10.84
N GLY A 65 -4.68 -15.89 -11.73
CA GLY A 65 -5.44 -17.08 -11.33
C GLY A 65 -6.89 -16.82 -10.92
N THR A 66 -7.44 -15.63 -11.22
CA THR A 66 -8.74 -15.16 -10.73
C THR A 66 -9.84 -15.11 -11.79
N LEU A 67 -9.50 -14.79 -13.05
CA LEU A 67 -10.52 -14.69 -14.10
C LEU A 67 -11.23 -16.04 -14.28
N GLY A 68 -12.56 -16.03 -14.18
CA GLY A 68 -13.37 -17.25 -14.29
C GLY A 68 -13.18 -18.25 -13.14
N ALA A 69 -12.49 -17.87 -12.06
CA ALA A 69 -12.20 -18.78 -10.94
C ALA A 69 -13.36 -18.96 -9.94
N GLY A 70 -14.55 -18.43 -10.26
CA GLY A 70 -15.75 -18.52 -9.44
C GLY A 70 -16.14 -17.19 -8.78
N ALA A 71 -17.35 -17.16 -8.22
CA ALA A 71 -17.91 -15.98 -7.57
C ALA A 71 -17.02 -15.53 -6.39
N GLY A 72 -16.72 -14.24 -6.33
CA GLY A 72 -15.85 -13.64 -5.30
C GLY A 72 -14.35 -13.87 -5.53
N VAL A 73 -13.92 -14.90 -6.28
CA VAL A 73 -12.51 -15.04 -6.65
C VAL A 73 -12.18 -14.16 -7.86
N ASP A 74 -13.12 -14.07 -8.80
CA ASP A 74 -13.01 -13.19 -9.97
C ASP A 74 -13.10 -11.72 -9.55
N LEU A 75 -12.12 -10.89 -9.94
CA LEU A 75 -12.03 -9.47 -9.60
C LEU A 75 -13.27 -8.68 -10.06
N ASN A 76 -13.93 -9.12 -11.15
CA ASN A 76 -15.17 -8.50 -11.64
C ASN A 76 -16.31 -8.59 -10.62
N SER A 77 -16.19 -9.41 -9.57
CA SER A 77 -17.13 -9.44 -8.44
C SER A 77 -17.14 -8.14 -7.64
N TYR A 78 -16.13 -7.27 -7.79
CA TYR A 78 -15.92 -6.09 -6.95
C TYR A 78 -15.75 -4.77 -7.72
N VAL A 79 -15.52 -4.82 -9.03
CA VAL A 79 -15.29 -3.62 -9.86
C VAL A 79 -16.50 -3.29 -10.75
N GLY A 80 -16.46 -2.13 -11.42
CA GLY A 80 -17.52 -1.68 -12.32
C GLY A 80 -18.88 -1.65 -11.64
N LYS A 81 -19.90 -2.26 -12.27
CA LYS A 81 -21.27 -2.35 -11.73
C LYS A 81 -21.36 -2.97 -10.33
N ASN A 82 -20.37 -3.75 -9.91
CA ASN A 82 -20.37 -4.44 -8.62
C ASN A 82 -19.67 -3.64 -7.51
N SER A 83 -19.04 -2.51 -7.85
CA SER A 83 -18.34 -1.62 -6.92
C SER A 83 -19.19 -1.23 -5.71
N ALA A 84 -18.58 -1.28 -4.53
CA ALA A 84 -19.19 -0.79 -3.29
C ALA A 84 -19.53 0.71 -3.37
N TYR A 85 -18.76 1.49 -4.13
CA TYR A 85 -18.92 2.93 -4.26
C TYR A 85 -20.16 3.35 -5.09
N ARG A 86 -20.85 2.39 -5.72
CA ARG A 86 -22.13 2.63 -6.40
C ARG A 86 -23.34 2.49 -5.48
N SER A 87 -23.16 2.13 -4.21
CA SER A 87 -24.26 1.83 -3.28
C SER A 87 -24.08 2.51 -1.93
N GLU A 88 -25.06 3.32 -1.52
CA GLU A 88 -25.07 3.91 -0.17
C GLU A 88 -25.05 2.85 0.92
N ALA A 89 -25.78 1.74 0.74
CA ALA A 89 -25.84 0.67 1.73
C ALA A 89 -24.47 0.02 1.91
N LYS A 90 -23.74 -0.24 0.82
CA LYS A 90 -22.39 -0.79 0.89
C LYS A 90 -21.40 0.22 1.47
N LEU A 91 -21.50 1.50 1.13
CA LEU A 91 -20.69 2.55 1.75
C LEU A 91 -20.96 2.66 3.26
N LYS A 92 -22.22 2.61 3.70
CA LYS A 92 -22.57 2.56 5.13
C LYS A 92 -22.02 1.32 5.82
N ALA A 93 -22.00 0.17 5.15
CA ALA A 93 -21.41 -1.05 5.71
C ALA A 93 -19.87 -0.93 5.88
N ILE A 94 -19.18 -0.25 4.98
CA ILE A 94 -17.73 -0.05 5.04
C ILE A 94 -17.34 1.07 6.01
N TYR A 95 -18.05 2.21 5.95
CA TYR A 95 -17.66 3.44 6.65
C TYR A 95 -18.49 3.77 7.89
N GLY A 96 -19.54 2.99 8.19
CA GLY A 96 -20.57 3.34 9.18
C GLY A 96 -21.47 4.51 8.77
N ARG A 97 -21.19 5.15 7.63
CA ARG A 97 -21.88 6.31 7.06
C ARG A 97 -21.71 6.32 5.54
N VAL A 98 -22.43 7.19 4.83
CA VAL A 98 -22.05 7.55 3.45
C VAL A 98 -21.07 8.71 3.54
N PRO A 99 -19.79 8.54 3.18
CA PRO A 99 -18.86 9.66 3.22
C PRO A 99 -19.24 10.74 2.21
N THR A 100 -18.91 11.99 2.55
CA THR A 100 -19.19 13.16 1.72
C THR A 100 -18.64 12.97 0.30
N ASN A 101 -19.44 13.29 -0.72
CA ASN A 101 -19.09 13.20 -2.14
C ASN A 101 -18.42 11.88 -2.59
N THR A 102 -18.67 10.78 -1.89
CA THR A 102 -17.99 9.49 -2.14
C THR A 102 -18.85 8.50 -2.91
N LEU A 103 -20.18 8.60 -2.81
CA LEU A 103 -21.09 7.83 -3.66
C LEU A 103 -20.86 8.21 -5.13
N ASN A 104 -20.49 7.23 -5.94
CA ASN A 104 -20.19 7.40 -7.36
C ASN A 104 -20.90 6.29 -8.16
N PRO A 105 -22.06 6.58 -8.77
CA PRO A 105 -22.80 5.62 -9.59
C PRO A 105 -22.03 5.07 -10.80
N SER A 106 -20.92 5.71 -11.19
CA SER A 106 -20.03 5.31 -12.30
C SER A 106 -18.68 4.76 -11.81
N ALA A 107 -18.55 4.34 -10.55
CA ALA A 107 -17.29 3.82 -10.02
C ALA A 107 -16.84 2.54 -10.73
N GLU A 108 -15.65 2.55 -11.32
CA GLU A 108 -15.01 1.39 -11.96
C GLU A 108 -14.04 0.64 -11.02
N TYR A 109 -13.87 1.13 -9.80
CA TYR A 109 -12.93 0.64 -8.79
C TYR A 109 -13.60 -0.15 -7.67
N CYS A 110 -12.83 -1.03 -7.02
CA CYS A 110 -13.24 -1.69 -5.77
C CYS A 110 -12.78 -0.90 -4.54
N ASP A 111 -13.21 -1.31 -3.35
CA ASP A 111 -12.59 -0.89 -2.09
C ASP A 111 -11.37 -1.78 -1.76
N GLN A 112 -10.48 -1.30 -0.89
CA GLN A 112 -9.39 -2.13 -0.35
C GLN A 112 -9.91 -3.37 0.39
N THR A 113 -11.05 -3.25 1.08
CA THR A 113 -11.65 -4.37 1.83
C THR A 113 -12.11 -5.50 0.92
N ASP A 114 -12.41 -5.20 -0.35
CA ASP A 114 -12.75 -6.20 -1.35
C ASP A 114 -11.57 -7.12 -1.67
N LEU A 115 -10.32 -6.68 -1.49
CA LEU A 115 -9.15 -7.55 -1.66
C LEU A 115 -9.07 -8.60 -0.55
N ALA A 116 -9.50 -8.28 0.67
CA ALA A 116 -9.64 -9.28 1.72
C ALA A 116 -10.76 -10.27 1.40
N ALA A 117 -11.89 -9.78 0.87
CA ALA A 117 -12.99 -10.64 0.43
C ALA A 117 -12.55 -11.61 -0.69
N LEU A 118 -11.77 -11.13 -1.66
CA LEU A 118 -11.21 -11.93 -2.75
C LEU A 118 -10.30 -13.03 -2.23
N GLN A 119 -9.39 -12.71 -1.31
CA GLN A 119 -8.50 -13.70 -0.67
C GLN A 119 -9.30 -14.78 0.07
N ARG A 120 -10.30 -14.39 0.87
CA ARG A 120 -11.18 -15.34 1.57
C ARG A 120 -11.96 -16.21 0.60
N ALA A 121 -12.46 -15.65 -0.49
CA ALA A 121 -13.14 -16.41 -1.54
C ALA A 121 -12.19 -17.43 -2.20
N ALA A 122 -10.93 -17.05 -2.43
CA ALA A 122 -9.91 -17.94 -2.97
C ALA A 122 -9.66 -19.16 -2.06
N PHE A 123 -9.49 -18.95 -0.75
CA PHE A 123 -9.36 -20.06 0.20
C PHE A 123 -10.60 -20.95 0.23
N LYS A 124 -11.81 -20.36 0.25
CA LYS A 124 -13.08 -21.10 0.19
C LYS A 124 -13.24 -21.91 -1.10
N ALA A 125 -12.71 -21.41 -2.22
CA ALA A 125 -12.66 -22.11 -3.50
C ALA A 125 -11.54 -23.17 -3.60
N GLY A 126 -10.84 -23.46 -2.49
CA GLY A 126 -9.81 -24.50 -2.44
C GLY A 126 -8.46 -24.09 -3.01
N LYS A 127 -8.19 -22.79 -3.21
CA LYS A 127 -6.86 -22.32 -3.61
C LYS A 127 -5.88 -22.60 -2.47
N LYS A 128 -4.80 -23.31 -2.77
CA LYS A 128 -3.75 -23.69 -1.80
C LYS A 128 -2.76 -22.56 -1.51
N HIS A 129 -2.58 -21.66 -2.47
CA HIS A 129 -1.62 -20.57 -2.39
C HIS A 129 -2.34 -19.27 -2.75
N VAL A 130 -2.43 -18.37 -1.76
CA VAL A 130 -2.96 -17.02 -1.92
C VAL A 130 -1.85 -16.08 -1.47
N ILE A 131 -1.40 -15.23 -2.40
CA ILE A 131 -0.27 -14.32 -2.16
C ILE A 131 -0.77 -12.91 -2.43
N LEU A 132 -0.69 -12.06 -1.40
CA LEU A 132 -0.87 -10.62 -1.53
C LEU A 132 0.50 -9.97 -1.65
N MET A 133 0.75 -9.29 -2.78
CA MET A 133 1.98 -8.54 -3.00
C MET A 133 1.67 -7.04 -2.96
N ILE A 134 2.33 -6.33 -2.06
CA ILE A 134 2.17 -4.88 -1.87
C ILE A 134 3.49 -4.21 -2.20
N PHE A 135 3.47 -3.32 -3.20
CA PHE A 135 4.59 -2.45 -3.51
C PHE A 135 4.34 -1.11 -2.83
N ASP A 136 4.86 -0.95 -1.61
CA ASP A 136 4.72 0.30 -0.86
C ASP A 136 5.39 1.46 -1.64
N GLY A 137 4.67 2.57 -1.79
CA GLY A 137 5.08 3.71 -2.61
C GLY A 137 4.89 3.56 -4.13
N MET A 138 4.38 2.41 -4.63
CA MET A 138 4.09 2.22 -6.05
C MET A 138 2.64 2.59 -6.40
N ASP A 139 2.48 3.33 -7.48
CA ASP A 139 1.23 3.71 -8.11
C ASP A 139 1.29 3.48 -9.63
N TRP A 140 0.31 4.00 -10.37
CA TRP A 140 0.27 3.83 -11.82
C TRP A 140 1.41 4.59 -12.54
N GLN A 141 1.74 5.79 -12.06
CA GLN A 141 2.74 6.67 -12.64
C GLN A 141 4.14 6.10 -12.48
N THR A 142 4.48 5.60 -11.29
CA THR A 142 5.74 4.90 -11.00
C THR A 142 5.85 3.60 -11.78
N THR A 143 4.76 2.83 -11.89
CA THR A 143 4.70 1.64 -12.77
C THR A 143 4.98 2.02 -14.22
N ARG A 144 4.39 3.11 -14.72
CA ARG A 144 4.63 3.62 -16.07
C ARG A 144 6.05 4.10 -16.28
N ASN A 145 6.66 4.74 -15.28
CA ASN A 145 8.06 5.16 -15.36
C ASN A 145 9.00 3.95 -15.46
N ALA A 146 8.75 2.88 -14.69
CA ALA A 146 9.49 1.62 -14.81
C ALA A 146 9.33 0.99 -16.20
N ALA A 147 8.10 0.97 -16.74
CA ALA A 147 7.86 0.49 -18.09
C ALA A 147 8.57 1.32 -19.17
N ILE A 148 8.57 2.65 -19.07
CA ILE A 148 9.30 3.55 -19.99
C ILE A 148 10.80 3.25 -19.93
N TYR A 149 11.35 3.04 -18.74
CA TYR A 149 12.75 2.68 -18.58
C TYR A 149 13.08 1.34 -19.27
N ASN A 150 12.25 0.32 -19.06
CA ASN A 150 12.45 -1.00 -19.65
C ASN A 150 12.30 -1.01 -21.18
N GLU A 151 11.28 -0.33 -21.69
CA GLU A 151 10.91 -0.35 -23.12
C GLU A 151 11.62 0.74 -23.94
N ARG A 152 12.28 1.69 -23.27
CA ARG A 152 12.92 2.88 -23.88
C ARG A 152 11.97 3.73 -24.74
N ARG A 153 10.65 3.65 -24.47
CA ARG A 153 9.59 4.41 -25.14
C ARG A 153 8.37 4.55 -24.24
N VAL A 154 7.48 5.49 -24.56
CA VAL A 154 6.17 5.59 -23.94
C VAL A 154 5.22 4.57 -24.59
N SER A 155 5.03 3.43 -23.94
CA SER A 155 4.25 2.31 -24.50
C SER A 155 2.74 2.40 -24.24
N TYR A 156 2.31 3.20 -23.26
CA TYR A 156 0.90 3.38 -22.91
C TYR A 156 0.68 4.69 -22.16
N SER A 157 -0.57 5.16 -22.16
CA SER A 157 -1.04 6.37 -21.44
C SER A 157 -2.18 6.09 -20.46
N GLU A 158 -2.73 4.88 -20.46
CA GLU A 158 -3.84 4.47 -19.60
C GLU A 158 -3.90 2.94 -19.42
N GLY A 159 -4.76 2.47 -18.52
CA GLY A 159 -5.07 1.06 -18.34
C GLY A 159 -3.97 0.26 -17.65
N ARG A 160 -3.99 -1.06 -17.88
CA ARG A 160 -3.07 -2.06 -17.32
C ARG A 160 -1.60 -1.73 -17.58
N GLY A 161 -1.33 -1.11 -18.73
CA GLY A 161 0.02 -0.90 -19.22
C GLY A 161 0.74 -2.18 -19.64
N THR A 162 2.00 -2.01 -20.03
CA THR A 162 2.92 -3.04 -20.55
C THR A 162 4.36 -2.60 -20.27
N GLY A 163 5.30 -3.53 -20.21
CA GLY A 163 6.74 -3.23 -20.12
C GLY A 163 7.42 -3.65 -18.82
N THR A 164 6.65 -4.12 -17.83
CA THR A 164 7.18 -4.89 -16.70
C THR A 164 6.72 -6.35 -16.76
N HIS A 165 7.43 -7.25 -16.07
CA HIS A 165 7.09 -8.67 -16.06
C HIS A 165 5.67 -8.92 -15.56
N PHE A 166 5.25 -8.30 -14.45
CA PHE A 166 3.91 -8.53 -13.88
C PHE A 166 2.79 -7.93 -14.74
N GLN A 167 3.05 -6.86 -15.49
CA GLN A 167 2.08 -6.32 -16.45
C GLN A 167 1.85 -7.31 -17.60
N ASN A 168 2.93 -7.94 -18.09
CA ASN A 168 2.89 -8.81 -19.27
C ASN A 168 2.56 -10.28 -18.94
N TYR A 169 2.75 -10.70 -17.68
CA TYR A 169 2.45 -12.06 -17.26
C TYR A 169 0.94 -12.32 -17.35
N ILE A 170 0.55 -13.40 -18.04
CA ILE A 170 -0.85 -13.71 -18.38
C ILE A 170 -1.48 -14.81 -17.53
N ALA A 171 -0.70 -15.52 -16.69
CA ALA A 171 -1.15 -16.64 -15.86
C ALA A 171 -2.14 -17.58 -16.58
N ASN A 172 -1.77 -18.16 -17.72
CA ASN A 172 -2.65 -19.01 -18.55
C ASN A 172 -3.97 -18.33 -18.95
N GLY A 173 -3.94 -17.03 -19.22
CA GLY A 173 -5.12 -16.24 -19.59
C GLY A 173 -6.05 -15.90 -18.41
N THR A 174 -5.62 -16.12 -17.17
CA THR A 174 -6.48 -15.93 -15.98
C THR A 174 -6.23 -14.61 -15.22
N THR A 175 -5.47 -13.70 -15.81
CA THR A 175 -5.17 -12.41 -15.19
C THR A 175 -6.29 -11.40 -15.32
N GLN A 176 -6.43 -10.54 -14.33
CA GLN A 176 -7.29 -9.37 -14.39
C GLN A 176 -6.52 -8.13 -13.98
N PHE A 177 -7.10 -6.99 -14.34
CA PHE A 177 -6.61 -5.67 -13.98
C PHE A 177 -7.81 -4.84 -13.51
N GLY A 178 -7.60 -4.11 -12.43
CA GLY A 178 -8.55 -3.14 -11.90
C GLY A 178 -7.80 -2.12 -11.08
N PHE A 179 -8.53 -1.41 -10.24
CA PHE A 179 -7.94 -0.47 -9.30
C PHE A 179 -8.85 -0.35 -8.08
N MET A 180 -8.24 -0.02 -6.95
CA MET A 180 -8.92 0.10 -5.66
C MET A 180 -8.87 1.54 -5.16
N CYS A 181 -9.89 1.93 -4.41
CA CYS A 181 -9.88 3.18 -3.68
C CYS A 181 -9.12 3.04 -2.36
N VAL A 182 -8.02 3.80 -2.23
CA VAL A 182 -7.19 3.79 -1.03
C VAL A 182 -7.52 5.00 -0.16
N ALA A 183 -8.34 4.77 0.87
CA ALA A 183 -8.76 5.76 1.85
C ALA A 183 -8.96 5.12 3.23
N PRO A 184 -8.58 5.81 4.32
CA PRO A 184 -8.83 5.35 5.68
C PRO A 184 -10.30 5.53 6.03
N LEU A 185 -10.75 4.95 7.15
CA LEU A 185 -12.07 5.24 7.70
C LEU A 185 -12.16 6.68 8.22
N ASN A 186 -11.09 7.14 8.86
CA ASN A 186 -10.91 8.45 9.47
C ASN A 186 -9.44 8.71 9.80
N ASP A 187 -9.13 9.92 10.25
CA ASP A 187 -7.79 10.35 10.67
C ASP A 187 -7.85 11.26 11.91
N GLY A 188 -6.72 11.45 12.58
CA GLY A 188 -6.60 12.23 13.82
C GLY A 188 -7.20 11.52 15.03
N THR A 189 -7.08 10.20 15.06
CA THR A 189 -7.38 9.37 16.23
C THR A 189 -6.24 9.47 17.25
N ASP A 190 -6.60 9.57 18.52
CA ASP A 190 -5.72 9.66 19.67
C ASP A 190 -5.75 8.28 20.37
N THR A 191 -4.58 7.66 20.52
CA THR A 191 -4.38 6.29 21.03
C THR A 191 -3.53 6.29 22.29
N ASP A 192 -3.66 5.23 23.08
CA ASP A 192 -2.77 4.93 24.21
C ASP A 192 -2.27 3.49 24.05
N VAL A 193 -0.96 3.36 23.78
CA VAL A 193 -0.30 2.07 23.53
C VAL A 193 -0.11 1.25 24.82
N ASP A 194 -0.04 1.89 25.98
CA ASP A 194 0.14 1.18 27.26
C ASP A 194 -1.16 0.48 27.69
N THR A 195 -2.30 1.07 27.33
CA THR A 195 -3.63 0.52 27.62
C THR A 195 -4.30 -0.12 26.41
N GLN A 196 -3.68 -0.02 25.23
CA GLN A 196 -4.23 -0.45 23.93
C GLN A 196 -5.64 0.09 23.70
N SER A 197 -5.82 1.41 23.91
CA SER A 197 -7.12 2.06 23.86
C SER A 197 -7.17 3.24 22.89
N VAL A 198 -8.39 3.58 22.45
CA VAL A 198 -8.67 4.72 21.57
C VAL A 198 -9.51 5.74 22.33
N ALA A 199 -9.01 6.97 22.47
CA ALA A 199 -9.66 8.01 23.28
C ALA A 199 -10.81 8.73 22.54
N ASN A 200 -10.75 8.78 21.20
CA ASN A 200 -11.73 9.47 20.36
C ASN A 200 -12.14 8.62 19.13
N PRO A 201 -12.91 7.52 19.33
CA PRO A 201 -13.34 6.67 18.23
C PRO A 201 -13.99 7.47 17.08
N GLY A 202 -13.53 7.23 15.85
CA GLY A 202 -13.94 7.98 14.66
C GLY A 202 -13.10 9.22 14.33
N GLY A 203 -12.17 9.61 15.21
CA GLY A 203 -11.14 10.62 14.96
C GLY A 203 -11.67 12.03 14.68
N LYS A 204 -10.84 12.84 14.05
CA LYS A 204 -11.09 14.28 13.79
C LYS A 204 -11.51 14.56 12.35
N ILE A 205 -11.10 13.71 11.40
CA ILE A 205 -11.37 13.91 9.98
C ILE A 205 -11.98 12.62 9.41
N PRO A 206 -13.23 12.65 8.91
CA PRO A 206 -13.84 11.48 8.29
C PRO A 206 -13.13 11.13 6.97
N GLY A 207 -12.88 9.83 6.77
CA GLY A 207 -12.43 9.26 5.51
C GLY A 207 -13.48 9.29 4.41
N GLY A 208 -13.05 9.12 3.16
CA GLY A 208 -13.85 9.10 1.95
C GLY A 208 -13.01 9.31 0.69
N TYR A 209 -13.64 9.27 -0.49
CA TYR A 209 -12.99 9.54 -1.77
C TYR A 209 -13.90 10.31 -2.73
N ASN A 210 -13.58 11.58 -2.94
CA ASN A 210 -14.26 12.43 -3.90
C ASN A 210 -13.67 12.26 -5.30
N VAL A 211 -14.35 11.49 -6.15
CA VAL A 211 -13.89 11.17 -7.51
C VAL A 211 -13.70 12.42 -8.39
N THR A 212 -14.46 13.49 -8.15
CA THR A 212 -14.35 14.73 -8.93
C THR A 212 -13.06 15.50 -8.62
N LYS A 213 -12.49 15.27 -7.43
CA LYS A 213 -11.21 15.85 -7.00
C LYS A 213 -10.02 14.92 -7.21
N GLY A 214 -10.19 13.65 -6.84
CA GLY A 214 -9.12 12.63 -6.89
C GLY A 214 -8.90 12.00 -8.27
N GLY A 215 -9.89 12.08 -9.17
CA GLY A 215 -9.85 11.45 -10.48
C GLY A 215 -10.57 10.09 -10.52
N SER A 216 -11.11 9.75 -11.69
CA SER A 216 -11.86 8.50 -11.91
C SER A 216 -10.98 7.29 -12.22
N PHE A 217 -9.72 7.52 -12.61
CA PHE A 217 -8.76 6.48 -12.93
C PHE A 217 -7.38 6.80 -12.31
N PRO A 218 -6.54 5.79 -12.03
CA PRO A 218 -5.18 6.00 -11.52
C PRO A 218 -4.30 6.90 -12.42
N TRP A 219 -4.55 6.90 -13.73
CA TRP A 219 -3.84 7.72 -14.72
C TRP A 219 -4.51 9.06 -15.01
N SER A 220 -5.67 9.34 -14.43
CA SER A 220 -6.33 10.63 -14.61
C SER A 220 -5.41 11.73 -14.08
N PRO A 221 -5.24 12.84 -14.82
CA PRO A 221 -4.55 13.99 -14.25
C PRO A 221 -5.31 14.46 -13.00
N PRO A 222 -4.60 15.01 -12.00
CA PRO A 222 -5.27 15.55 -10.82
C PRO A 222 -6.25 16.65 -11.25
N SER A 223 -7.36 16.76 -10.52
CA SER A 223 -8.29 17.87 -10.73
C SER A 223 -7.61 19.21 -10.46
N LYS A 224 -8.33 20.31 -10.70
CA LYS A 224 -7.86 21.66 -10.33
C LYS A 224 -7.56 21.79 -8.83
N ASP A 225 -8.09 20.90 -7.99
CA ASP A 225 -7.80 20.84 -6.55
C ASP A 225 -6.76 19.74 -6.24
N ILE A 226 -5.55 19.88 -6.75
CA ILE A 226 -4.46 18.90 -6.58
C ILE A 226 -4.10 18.63 -5.11
N TYR A 227 -4.37 19.61 -4.23
CA TYR A 227 -4.12 19.51 -2.79
C TYR A 227 -4.99 18.46 -2.09
N TYR A 228 -6.16 18.14 -2.65
CA TYR A 228 -7.06 17.11 -2.14
C TYR A 228 -6.36 15.77 -1.95
N LEU A 229 -5.51 15.38 -2.92
CA LEU A 229 -4.77 14.11 -2.86
C LEU A 229 -3.85 14.02 -1.63
N THR A 230 -3.40 15.16 -1.13
CA THR A 230 -2.53 15.27 0.06
C THR A 230 -3.30 15.57 1.35
N GLY A 231 -4.63 15.42 1.34
CA GLY A 231 -5.51 15.69 2.48
C GLY A 231 -5.54 17.15 2.92
N ARG A 232 -5.16 18.08 2.04
CA ARG A 232 -5.13 19.53 2.29
C ARG A 232 -6.37 20.20 1.71
N GLY A 233 -6.77 21.31 2.33
CA GLY A 233 -7.83 22.17 1.80
C GLY A 233 -7.44 22.84 0.48
N SER A 234 -8.43 23.32 -0.27
CA SER A 234 -8.20 24.01 -1.55
C SER A 234 -7.29 25.22 -1.34
N GLY A 235 -6.24 25.33 -2.16
CA GLY A 235 -5.17 26.32 -1.99
C GLY A 235 -4.04 25.89 -1.04
N GLY A 236 -4.02 24.63 -0.61
CA GLY A 236 -2.92 24.01 0.13
C GLY A 236 -2.87 24.34 1.62
N LYS A 237 -3.92 24.97 2.17
CA LYS A 237 -4.00 25.36 3.58
C LYS A 237 -5.09 24.59 4.31
N GLY A 238 -4.81 24.25 5.56
CA GLY A 238 -5.76 23.56 6.42
C GLY A 238 -6.06 22.13 5.98
N LYS A 239 -7.01 21.51 6.69
CA LYS A 239 -7.45 20.13 6.45
C LYS A 239 -8.39 20.07 5.25
N GLY A 240 -8.19 19.07 4.41
CA GLY A 240 -9.05 18.79 3.26
C GLY A 240 -10.38 18.13 3.65
N GLU A 241 -11.19 17.87 2.62
CA GLU A 241 -12.49 17.18 2.76
C GLU A 241 -12.34 15.77 3.32
N HIS A 242 -11.30 15.05 2.88
CA HIS A 242 -10.93 13.73 3.37
C HIS A 242 -9.43 13.71 3.69
N PRO A 243 -8.99 12.88 4.65
CA PRO A 243 -7.57 12.62 4.87
C PRO A 243 -6.98 11.78 3.72
N TYR A 244 -5.66 11.66 3.73
CA TYR A 244 -4.95 10.66 2.94
C TYR A 244 -4.66 9.42 3.81
N PRO A 245 -4.59 8.21 3.20
CA PRO A 245 -4.28 6.99 3.93
C PRO A 245 -2.80 6.96 4.35
N ASP A 246 -2.45 6.16 5.34
CA ASP A 246 -1.09 5.67 5.59
C ASP A 246 -0.93 4.17 5.23
N SER A 247 0.28 3.61 5.38
CA SER A 247 0.54 2.18 5.13
C SER A 247 -0.30 1.26 6.02
N ALA A 248 -0.54 1.64 7.29
CA ALA A 248 -1.16 0.79 8.29
C ALA A 248 -2.63 0.50 7.97
N ASN A 249 -3.46 1.55 7.85
CA ASN A 249 -4.88 1.37 7.50
C ASN A 249 -5.04 0.72 6.12
N THR A 250 -4.11 1.00 5.19
CA THR A 250 -4.15 0.46 3.83
C THR A 250 -3.94 -1.05 3.82
N ALA A 251 -2.86 -1.49 4.47
CA ALA A 251 -2.55 -2.92 4.60
C ALA A 251 -3.64 -3.64 5.40
N GLN A 252 -4.07 -3.07 6.52
CA GLN A 252 -5.14 -3.64 7.35
C GLN A 252 -6.42 -3.87 6.54
N ALA A 253 -6.87 -2.90 5.75
CA ALA A 253 -8.09 -3.07 4.95
C ALA A 253 -7.95 -4.25 3.97
N MET A 254 -6.78 -4.44 3.36
CA MET A 254 -6.51 -5.56 2.44
C MET A 254 -6.33 -6.91 3.15
N THR A 255 -5.88 -6.94 4.40
CA THR A 255 -5.58 -8.18 5.14
C THR A 255 -6.69 -8.60 6.10
N SER A 256 -7.54 -7.68 6.55
CA SER A 256 -8.65 -7.95 7.48
C SER A 256 -10.02 -7.72 6.85
N GLY A 257 -10.13 -6.88 5.82
CA GLY A 257 -11.40 -6.45 5.25
C GLY A 257 -12.14 -5.41 6.11
N VAL A 258 -11.50 -4.83 7.11
CA VAL A 258 -12.06 -3.79 7.97
C VAL A 258 -11.25 -2.51 7.81
N LYS A 259 -11.90 -1.43 7.40
CA LYS A 259 -11.28 -0.10 7.44
C LYS A 259 -11.21 0.42 8.87
N SER A 260 -10.13 1.12 9.16
CA SER A 260 -9.95 1.82 10.44
C SER A 260 -9.19 3.13 10.21
N TYR A 261 -8.72 3.76 11.28
CA TYR A 261 -8.01 5.02 11.25
C TYR A 261 -6.56 4.87 10.78
N ASN A 262 -5.93 5.95 10.31
CA ASN A 262 -4.50 5.96 10.03
C ASN A 262 -3.71 5.51 11.28
N ASN A 263 -2.62 4.77 11.11
CA ASN A 263 -1.80 4.14 12.17
C ASN A 263 -2.34 2.85 12.78
N SER A 264 -3.60 2.48 12.57
CA SER A 264 -4.15 1.24 13.15
C SER A 264 -3.53 -0.03 12.57
N ILE A 265 -3.24 -1.01 13.43
CA ILE A 265 -2.77 -2.35 13.05
C ILE A 265 -3.81 -3.38 13.47
N ASN A 266 -4.63 -3.84 12.53
CA ASN A 266 -5.70 -4.83 12.73
C ASN A 266 -6.60 -4.55 13.96
N VAL A 267 -7.01 -3.30 14.13
CA VAL A 267 -8.06 -2.90 15.09
C VAL A 267 -9.16 -2.11 14.38
N ASP A 268 -10.39 -2.18 14.89
CA ASP A 268 -11.47 -1.34 14.39
C ASP A 268 -11.31 0.11 14.84
N TYR A 269 -12.26 0.96 14.46
CA TYR A 269 -12.21 2.40 14.74
C TYR A 269 -12.30 2.77 16.21
N ALA A 270 -12.68 1.82 17.08
CA ALA A 270 -12.78 1.95 18.52
C ALA A 270 -11.63 1.22 19.24
N GLY A 271 -10.63 0.71 18.51
CA GLY A 271 -9.47 0.01 19.06
C GLY A 271 -9.74 -1.47 19.38
N GLN A 272 -10.87 -2.03 18.97
CA GLN A 272 -11.13 -3.46 19.19
C GLN A 272 -10.36 -4.31 18.17
N GLN A 273 -9.74 -5.39 18.64
CA GLN A 273 -8.97 -6.31 17.81
C GLN A 273 -9.80 -6.91 16.67
N VAL A 274 -9.25 -6.86 15.46
CA VAL A 274 -9.84 -7.42 14.23
C VAL A 274 -8.95 -8.55 13.72
N SER A 275 -9.52 -9.70 13.43
CA SER A 275 -8.75 -10.81 12.87
C SER A 275 -8.33 -10.52 11.42
N ALA A 276 -7.03 -10.61 11.14
CA ALA A 276 -6.52 -10.69 9.78
C ALA A 276 -6.82 -12.08 9.18
N ILE A 277 -6.85 -12.15 7.84
CA ILE A 277 -7.04 -13.42 7.09
C ILE A 277 -6.01 -14.46 7.51
N ALA A 278 -4.78 -14.05 7.87
CA ALA A 278 -3.76 -14.97 8.34
C ALA A 278 -4.20 -15.73 9.61
N HIS A 279 -4.88 -15.08 10.56
CA HIS A 279 -5.44 -15.78 11.72
C HIS A 279 -6.48 -16.82 11.32
N GLU A 280 -7.37 -16.45 10.40
CA GLU A 280 -8.45 -17.32 9.93
C GLU A 280 -7.90 -18.60 9.27
N VAL A 281 -6.94 -18.46 8.36
CA VAL A 281 -6.41 -19.60 7.61
C VAL A 281 -5.38 -20.40 8.40
N GLN A 282 -4.62 -19.76 9.31
CA GLN A 282 -3.75 -20.48 10.24
C GLN A 282 -4.57 -21.37 11.17
N ALA A 283 -5.71 -20.89 11.67
CA ALA A 283 -6.65 -21.71 12.44
C ALA A 283 -7.23 -22.88 11.61
N ALA A 284 -7.27 -22.74 10.29
CA ALA A 284 -7.66 -23.81 9.36
C ALA A 284 -6.47 -24.71 8.91
N GLY A 285 -5.28 -24.54 9.51
CA GLY A 285 -4.11 -25.39 9.25
C GLY A 285 -3.23 -24.95 8.07
N PHE A 286 -3.44 -23.75 7.51
CA PHE A 286 -2.57 -23.21 6.48
C PHE A 286 -1.30 -22.60 7.09
N ALA A 287 -0.19 -22.73 6.36
CA ALA A 287 0.99 -21.93 6.63
C ALA A 287 0.72 -20.46 6.26
N VAL A 288 1.19 -19.55 7.11
CA VAL A 288 1.08 -18.10 6.92
C VAL A 288 2.45 -17.46 7.07
N GLY A 289 2.67 -16.30 6.45
CA GLY A 289 3.93 -15.57 6.60
C GLY A 289 3.96 -14.28 5.82
N ALA A 290 4.87 -13.39 6.21
CA ALA A 290 5.15 -12.14 5.53
C ALA A 290 6.63 -12.10 5.08
N VAL A 291 6.85 -11.58 3.88
CA VAL A 291 8.19 -11.30 3.33
C VAL A 291 8.28 -9.81 3.06
N THR A 292 9.36 -9.18 3.49
CA THR A 292 9.49 -7.72 3.47
C THR A 292 10.95 -7.29 3.28
N SER A 293 11.16 -6.14 2.65
CA SER A 293 12.46 -5.47 2.54
C SER A 293 12.67 -4.38 3.61
N VAL A 294 11.69 -4.19 4.49
CA VAL A 294 11.73 -3.29 5.65
C VAL A 294 11.60 -4.13 6.93
N PRO A 295 11.80 -3.57 8.15
CA PRO A 295 11.60 -4.34 9.38
C PRO A 295 10.25 -5.05 9.43
N ILE A 296 10.20 -6.27 9.97
CA ILE A 296 8.95 -7.07 10.05
C ILE A 296 7.85 -6.40 10.86
N SER A 297 8.22 -5.52 11.79
CA SER A 297 7.33 -4.71 12.62
C SER A 297 6.89 -3.41 11.94
N HIS A 298 7.35 -3.11 10.73
CA HIS A 298 6.79 -2.02 9.95
C HIS A 298 5.31 -2.28 9.63
N ALA A 299 4.53 -1.21 9.44
CA ALA A 299 3.07 -1.28 9.34
C ALA A 299 2.53 -2.36 8.38
N THR A 300 3.03 -2.42 7.13
CA THR A 300 2.52 -3.35 6.12
C THR A 300 2.70 -4.83 6.51
N PRO A 301 3.92 -5.33 6.84
CA PRO A 301 4.07 -6.68 7.34
C PRO A 301 3.35 -6.91 8.69
N ALA A 302 3.34 -5.92 9.60
CA ALA A 302 2.62 -6.05 10.87
C ALA A 302 1.10 -6.27 10.67
N CYS A 303 0.45 -5.51 9.79
CA CYS A 303 -0.98 -5.67 9.44
C CYS A 303 -1.33 -7.04 8.83
N SER A 304 -0.35 -7.85 8.43
CA SER A 304 -0.63 -9.22 8.02
C SER A 304 -0.98 -10.14 9.20
N TYR A 305 -0.73 -9.73 10.46
CA TYR A 305 -0.95 -10.58 11.64
C TYR A 305 -1.11 -9.86 12.98
N ALA A 306 -0.19 -8.95 13.34
CA ALA A 306 -0.21 -8.30 14.65
C ALA A 306 -1.48 -7.48 14.88
N GLN A 307 -1.82 -7.17 16.14
CA GLN A 307 -2.94 -6.30 16.48
C GLN A 307 -2.49 -5.25 17.50
N ASN A 308 -2.52 -3.98 17.13
CA ASN A 308 -2.12 -2.86 17.99
C ASN A 308 -2.86 -1.59 17.56
N VAL A 309 -3.14 -0.71 18.54
CA VAL A 309 -3.76 0.59 18.25
C VAL A 309 -2.84 1.54 17.51
N ASP A 310 -1.52 1.32 17.54
CA ASP A 310 -0.55 2.18 16.85
C ASP A 310 0.54 1.38 16.11
N ARG A 311 0.89 1.86 14.92
CA ARG A 311 1.92 1.29 14.04
C ARG A 311 3.34 1.49 14.55
N ASP A 312 3.56 2.44 15.46
CA ASP A 312 4.88 2.77 15.97
C ASP A 312 5.25 1.99 17.26
N ASP A 313 4.37 1.12 17.75
CA ASP A 313 4.67 0.19 18.84
C ASP A 313 5.48 -1.03 18.36
N TYR A 314 6.65 -0.77 17.76
CA TYR A 314 7.47 -1.77 17.08
C TYR A 314 7.81 -2.98 17.96
N GLN A 315 7.95 -2.78 19.27
CA GLN A 315 8.26 -3.87 20.19
C GLN A 315 7.09 -4.85 20.27
N ASP A 316 5.88 -4.39 20.54
CA ASP A 316 4.72 -5.27 20.68
C ASP A 316 4.26 -5.85 19.35
N LEU A 317 4.37 -5.08 18.26
CA LEU A 317 4.16 -5.60 16.91
C LEU A 317 5.09 -6.78 16.62
N THR A 318 6.37 -6.67 17.00
CA THR A 318 7.33 -7.78 16.86
C THR A 318 6.93 -8.97 17.73
N ARG A 319 6.48 -8.74 18.96
CA ARG A 319 6.08 -9.81 19.88
C ARG A 319 4.89 -10.58 19.34
N ASP A 320 3.87 -9.89 18.84
CA ASP A 320 2.71 -10.52 18.18
C ASP A 320 3.14 -11.37 16.97
N LEU A 321 4.00 -10.85 16.11
CA LEU A 321 4.50 -11.56 14.93
C LEU A 321 5.26 -12.85 15.29
N LEU A 322 5.97 -12.84 16.41
CA LEU A 322 6.74 -13.97 16.93
C LEU A 322 5.94 -14.91 17.85
N GLY A 323 4.69 -14.57 18.18
CA GLY A 323 3.86 -15.32 19.11
C GLY A 323 4.28 -15.19 20.58
N LEU A 324 4.87 -14.05 20.95
CA LEU A 324 5.27 -13.69 22.30
C LEU A 324 4.20 -12.78 22.95
N PRO A 325 4.08 -12.74 24.30
CA PRO A 325 3.08 -11.91 24.96
C PRO A 325 3.28 -10.41 24.76
N SER A 326 2.41 -9.69 24.07
CA SER A 326 2.41 -8.22 23.95
C SER A 326 1.45 -7.57 24.96
N ILE A 327 1.39 -6.23 25.03
CA ILE A 327 0.36 -5.50 25.77
C ILE A 327 -1.04 -5.81 25.20
N SER A 328 -1.16 -5.99 23.88
CA SER A 328 -2.40 -6.45 23.22
C SER A 328 -2.79 -7.87 23.61
N HIS A 329 -1.81 -8.74 23.89
CA HIS A 329 -2.01 -10.17 24.14
C HIS A 329 -1.22 -10.69 25.36
N PRO A 330 -1.46 -10.15 26.58
CA PRO A 330 -0.57 -10.37 27.71
C PRO A 330 -0.70 -11.77 28.32
N LYS A 331 -1.89 -12.38 28.21
CA LYS A 331 -2.22 -13.68 28.81
C LYS A 331 -2.27 -14.81 27.80
N LYS A 332 -2.72 -14.52 26.58
CA LYS A 332 -2.86 -15.47 25.49
C LYS A 332 -2.23 -14.87 24.23
N PRO A 333 -0.91 -15.02 24.07
CA PRO A 333 -0.21 -14.56 22.87
C PRO A 333 -0.84 -15.11 21.61
N LEU A 334 -0.71 -14.37 20.50
CA LEU A 334 -1.03 -14.92 19.18
C LEU A 334 -0.10 -16.13 18.88
N PRO A 335 -0.49 -17.06 18.00
CA PRO A 335 0.37 -18.18 17.61
C PRO A 335 1.69 -17.79 16.92
N GLY A 336 1.81 -16.54 16.46
CA GLY A 336 2.92 -16.04 15.64
C GLY A 336 2.82 -16.50 14.18
N GLN A 337 3.37 -15.71 13.26
CA GLN A 337 3.46 -16.07 11.84
C GLN A 337 4.54 -17.13 11.56
N LEU A 338 5.56 -17.18 12.41
CA LEU A 338 6.73 -18.04 12.23
C LEU A 338 6.63 -19.35 13.01
N SER A 339 5.47 -19.65 13.61
CA SER A 339 5.29 -20.96 14.24
C SER A 339 5.29 -22.02 13.15
N GLU A 340 6.31 -22.89 13.18
CA GLU A 340 6.33 -24.12 12.41
C GLU A 340 4.94 -24.74 12.51
N ALA A 341 4.31 -24.96 11.36
CA ALA A 341 3.16 -25.84 11.25
C ALA A 341 3.56 -27.13 11.99
N GLN A 342 2.90 -27.35 13.13
CA GLN A 342 2.93 -28.49 14.01
C GLN A 342 3.90 -29.62 13.59
N ARG A 343 4.90 -29.88 14.43
CA ARG A 343 5.67 -31.12 14.46
C ARG A 343 4.80 -32.36 14.30
#